data_AF-A0A9E4EC95-F1
#
_entry.id   AF-A0A9E4EC95-F1
#
_cell.length_a   1.000
_cell.length_b   1.000
_cell.length_c   1.000
_cell.angle_alpha   90.00
_cell.angle_beta   90.00
_cell.angle_gamma   90.00
#
_symmetry.space_group_name_H-M   'P 1'
#
loop_
_entity.id
_entity.type
_entity.pdbx_description
1 polymer ?
#
loop_
_entity_poly.entity_id
_entity_poly.type
_entity_poly.pdbx_seq_one_letter_code
_entity_poly.pdbx_strand_id
1 'polypeptide(L)'
;MIRALLLFPILILTAQPSMAIREGTATAAVFIERYTQSGDYGRLALWHEAAAECLVRISVPMTEIAHAYYTRHGYEKWAARAQKEALEIQEQYQSHLTRAETAWQKFVGEVFSADFPDSCSVLVAEHQNIAKFIATWLPRYPNRFYEFGIYPTFFRKQQELAEQEGNYAEILRLEADAADMCAAQYQQIPIAYGLRGYEKHRDAYRQYATHLRKLPQQNPNALPPEIDRGRRISDSLGIQTVPSQQKTNTILQIAKSDTRVKTALVGRRAVHAYPTFQGFAWIVSFSNHSRGHLATAIIDAKTMKVLDVCIPSKSGL
;
A
#
# COMPACT_ATOMS: atom_id res chain seq x y z
N MET A 1 30.99 32.35 -20.47
CA MET A 1 30.25 32.69 -19.24
C MET A 1 28.88 32.04 -19.30
N ILE A 2 28.64 31.14 -18.34
CA ILE A 2 27.50 30.25 -18.23
C ILE A 2 26.32 31.02 -17.65
N ARG A 3 25.17 31.04 -18.32
CA ARG A 3 23.87 31.39 -17.70
C ARG A 3 22.73 30.67 -18.41
N ALA A 4 22.03 29.87 -17.61
CA ALA A 4 20.62 29.51 -17.70
C ALA A 4 20.12 28.81 -18.98
N LEU A 5 20.02 27.48 -18.92
CA LEU A 5 18.75 26.75 -19.10
C LEU A 5 19.01 25.25 -18.88
N LEU A 6 19.43 24.92 -17.65
CA LEU A 6 19.22 23.58 -17.12
C LEU A 6 17.72 23.46 -16.78
N LEU A 7 16.90 23.26 -17.82
CA LEU A 7 15.61 22.59 -17.69
C LEU A 7 15.89 21.15 -17.28
N PHE A 8 16.26 21.00 -16.00
CA PHE A 8 16.29 19.73 -15.31
C PHE A 8 14.89 19.11 -15.43
N PRO A 9 14.77 17.79 -15.63
CA PRO A 9 13.49 17.13 -15.86
C PRO A 9 12.66 17.08 -14.58
N ILE A 10 12.05 18.22 -14.22
CA ILE A 10 10.98 18.36 -13.23
C ILE A 10 9.66 17.78 -13.79
N LEU A 11 9.66 17.35 -15.06
CA LEU A 11 8.50 16.80 -15.77
C LEU A 11 8.26 15.29 -15.58
N ILE A 12 9.13 14.52 -14.90
CA ILE A 12 8.89 13.09 -14.60
C ILE A 12 8.22 12.89 -13.21
N LEU A 13 7.83 13.99 -12.55
CA LEU A 13 6.91 13.95 -11.40
C LEU A 13 5.44 14.17 -11.81
N THR A 14 5.15 14.04 -13.10
CA THR A 14 3.79 14.06 -13.63
C THR A 14 3.19 12.65 -13.57
N ALA A 15 2.13 12.51 -12.78
CA ALA A 15 1.15 11.43 -12.87
C ALA A 15 1.65 9.99 -12.60
N GLN A 16 2.21 9.72 -11.42
CA GLN A 16 2.05 8.38 -10.86
C GLN A 16 0.71 8.31 -10.10
N PRO A 17 -0.12 7.28 -10.33
CA PRO A 17 -1.26 6.96 -9.47
C PRO A 17 -0.81 7.03 -8.02
N SER A 18 -1.66 7.58 -7.13
CA SER A 18 -1.30 7.72 -5.71
C SER A 18 -0.65 6.42 -5.20
N MET A 19 0.54 6.53 -4.61
CA MET A 19 1.32 5.36 -4.19
C MET A 19 0.51 4.40 -3.29
N ALA A 20 -0.56 4.89 -2.65
CA ALA A 20 -1.52 4.07 -1.92
C ALA A 20 -2.23 3.01 -2.79
N ILE A 21 -2.70 3.36 -4.00
CA ILE A 21 -3.35 2.39 -4.91
C ILE A 21 -2.38 1.26 -5.30
N ARG A 22 -1.07 1.57 -5.33
CA ARG A 22 -0.01 0.69 -5.82
C ARG A 22 0.47 -0.35 -4.82
N GLU A 23 0.35 -0.18 -3.51
CA GLU A 23 1.11 -1.04 -2.58
C GLU A 23 0.52 -2.45 -2.35
N GLY A 24 -0.79 -2.58 -2.17
CA GLY A 24 -1.47 -3.88 -2.04
C GLY A 24 -1.46 -4.66 -3.35
N THR A 25 -1.77 -3.99 -4.46
CA THR A 25 -1.72 -4.57 -5.81
C THR A 25 -0.29 -4.92 -6.25
N ALA A 26 0.72 -4.09 -5.96
CA ALA A 26 2.12 -4.43 -6.25
C ALA A 26 2.62 -5.62 -5.43
N THR A 27 2.07 -5.84 -4.24
CA THR A 27 2.43 -7.00 -3.44
C THR A 27 1.77 -8.28 -3.96
N ALA A 28 0.52 -8.20 -4.41
CA ALA A 28 -0.13 -9.29 -5.14
C ALA A 28 0.61 -9.61 -6.46
N ALA A 29 1.18 -8.60 -7.12
CA ALA A 29 1.94 -8.77 -8.37
C ALA A 29 3.14 -9.72 -8.22
N VAL A 30 3.78 -9.77 -7.05
CA VAL A 30 4.87 -10.72 -6.77
C VAL A 30 4.38 -12.17 -6.85
N PHE A 31 3.21 -12.47 -6.31
CA PHE A 31 2.62 -13.80 -6.38
C PHE A 31 2.07 -14.12 -7.77
N ILE A 32 1.47 -13.13 -8.45
CA ILE A 32 1.05 -13.24 -9.86
C ILE A 32 2.24 -13.61 -10.75
N GLU A 33 3.37 -12.92 -10.60
CA GLU A 33 4.58 -13.19 -11.38
C GLU A 33 5.08 -14.63 -11.13
N ARG A 34 5.18 -15.02 -9.86
CA ARG A 34 5.55 -16.39 -9.46
C ARG A 34 4.67 -17.45 -10.12
N TYR A 35 3.35 -17.33 -10.01
CA TYR A 35 2.45 -18.35 -10.53
C TYR A 35 2.31 -18.31 -12.07
N THR A 36 2.57 -17.15 -12.67
CA THR A 36 2.75 -17.05 -14.13
C THR A 36 3.96 -17.84 -14.59
N GLN A 37 5.10 -17.71 -13.89
CA GLN A 37 6.35 -18.42 -14.22
C GLN A 37 6.25 -19.93 -14.00
N SER A 38 5.53 -20.36 -12.95
CA SER A 38 5.36 -21.77 -12.65
C SER A 38 4.23 -22.44 -13.45
N GLY A 39 3.41 -21.68 -14.18
CA GLY A 39 2.22 -22.20 -14.87
C GLY A 39 1.12 -22.69 -13.93
N ASP A 40 1.08 -22.23 -12.67
CA ASP A 40 0.02 -22.63 -11.72
C ASP A 40 -1.20 -21.72 -11.92
N TYR A 41 -2.01 -22.05 -12.93
CA TYR A 41 -3.11 -21.18 -13.36
C TYR A 41 -4.22 -21.04 -12.32
N GLY A 42 -4.44 -22.05 -11.48
CA GLY A 42 -5.43 -21.97 -10.40
C GLY A 42 -5.04 -20.95 -9.34
N ARG A 43 -3.80 -20.99 -8.83
CA ARG A 43 -3.31 -19.96 -7.90
C ARG A 43 -3.14 -18.60 -8.58
N LEU A 44 -2.73 -18.56 -9.84
CA LEU A 44 -2.64 -17.32 -10.61
C LEU A 44 -3.99 -16.59 -10.67
N ALA A 45 -5.07 -17.32 -10.94
CA ALA A 45 -6.42 -16.76 -10.98
C ALA A 45 -6.80 -16.12 -9.62
N LEU A 46 -6.58 -16.86 -8.54
CA LEU A 46 -6.83 -16.39 -7.17
C LEU A 46 -6.07 -15.11 -6.82
N TRP A 47 -4.81 -14.98 -7.25
CA TRP A 47 -4.03 -13.77 -6.97
C TRP A 47 -4.42 -12.57 -7.83
N HIS A 48 -4.95 -12.79 -9.05
CA HIS A 48 -5.60 -11.74 -9.81
C HIS A 48 -6.89 -11.26 -9.15
N GLU A 49 -7.71 -12.18 -8.62
CA GLU A 49 -8.90 -11.83 -7.83
C GLU A 49 -8.52 -11.07 -6.54
N ALA A 50 -7.48 -11.49 -5.84
CA ALA A 50 -6.97 -10.78 -4.66
C ALA A 50 -6.49 -9.35 -4.99
N ALA A 51 -5.82 -9.16 -6.15
CA ALA A 51 -5.43 -7.84 -6.61
C ALA A 51 -6.66 -6.95 -6.92
N ALA A 52 -7.68 -7.53 -7.56
CA ALA A 52 -8.96 -6.85 -7.80
C ALA A 52 -9.67 -6.50 -6.48
N GLU A 53 -9.66 -7.39 -5.48
CA GLU A 53 -10.22 -7.15 -4.15
C GLU A 53 -9.49 -6.00 -3.45
N CYS A 54 -8.15 -5.92 -3.52
CA CYS A 54 -7.41 -4.76 -3.00
C CYS A 54 -7.86 -3.44 -3.64
N LEU A 55 -8.07 -3.41 -4.95
CA LEU A 55 -8.54 -2.21 -5.64
C LEU A 55 -9.90 -1.75 -5.11
N VAL A 56 -10.87 -2.67 -5.01
CA VAL A 56 -12.24 -2.33 -4.58
C VAL A 56 -12.31 -2.00 -3.09
N ARG A 57 -11.62 -2.77 -2.25
CA ARG A 57 -11.73 -2.64 -0.79
C ARG A 57 -10.87 -1.52 -0.20
N ILE A 58 -9.89 -1.03 -0.96
CA ILE A 58 -8.92 -0.04 -0.47
C ILE A 58 -8.89 1.17 -1.39
N SER A 59 -8.51 0.97 -2.66
CA SER A 59 -8.24 2.07 -3.58
C SER A 59 -9.50 2.88 -3.89
N VAL A 60 -10.64 2.23 -4.14
CA VAL A 60 -11.93 2.88 -4.37
C VAL A 60 -12.33 3.77 -3.18
N PRO A 61 -12.52 3.26 -1.94
CA PRO A 61 -12.94 4.09 -0.83
C PRO A 61 -11.92 5.21 -0.50
N MET A 62 -10.62 4.97 -0.65
CA MET A 62 -9.61 6.03 -0.49
C MET A 62 -9.83 7.19 -1.46
N THR A 63 -10.05 6.87 -2.74
CA THR A 63 -10.27 7.87 -3.79
C THR A 63 -11.61 8.58 -3.61
N GLU A 64 -12.66 7.87 -3.21
CA GLU A 64 -13.97 8.47 -2.91
C GLU A 64 -13.89 9.47 -1.75
N ILE A 65 -13.23 9.11 -0.65
CA ILE A 65 -13.01 10.01 0.50
C ILE A 65 -12.23 11.26 0.06
N ALA A 66 -11.19 11.09 -0.74
CA ALA A 66 -10.37 12.19 -1.26
C ALA A 66 -11.18 13.11 -2.18
N HIS A 67 -11.88 12.55 -3.16
CA HIS A 67 -12.70 13.29 -4.10
C HIS A 67 -13.80 14.08 -3.38
N ALA A 68 -14.52 13.45 -2.45
CA ALA A 68 -15.56 14.12 -1.67
C ALA A 68 -15.00 15.30 -0.86
N TYR A 69 -13.80 15.15 -0.28
CA TYR A 69 -13.12 16.23 0.43
C TYR A 69 -12.75 17.37 -0.53
N TYR A 70 -12.06 17.08 -1.63
CA TYR A 70 -11.62 18.11 -2.57
C TYR A 70 -12.79 18.90 -3.16
N THR A 71 -13.87 18.22 -3.54
CA THR A 71 -15.07 18.86 -4.09
C THR A 71 -15.75 19.77 -3.06
N ARG A 72 -15.90 19.31 -1.81
CA ARG A 72 -16.53 20.11 -0.74
C ARG A 72 -15.77 21.41 -0.45
N HIS A 73 -14.45 21.38 -0.55
CA HIS A 73 -13.58 22.50 -0.21
C HIS A 73 -13.10 23.31 -1.44
N GLY A 74 -13.66 23.06 -2.63
CA GLY A 74 -13.36 23.84 -3.84
C GLY A 74 -11.97 23.59 -4.45
N TYR A 75 -11.33 22.46 -4.15
CA TYR A 75 -10.02 22.10 -4.71
C TYR A 75 -10.16 21.43 -6.08
N GLU A 76 -10.63 22.17 -7.09
CA GLU A 76 -11.00 21.64 -8.41
C GLU A 76 -9.94 20.77 -9.08
N LYS A 77 -8.67 21.20 -9.09
CA LYS A 77 -7.56 20.42 -9.68
C LYS A 77 -7.34 19.09 -8.97
N TRP A 78 -7.50 19.07 -7.64
CA TRP A 78 -7.36 17.85 -6.84
C TRP A 78 -8.58 16.93 -6.99
N ALA A 79 -9.78 17.50 -7.11
CA ALA A 79 -11.00 16.76 -7.41
C ALA A 79 -10.90 16.07 -8.78
N ALA A 80 -10.52 16.81 -9.83
CA ALA A 80 -10.32 16.26 -11.18
C ALA A 80 -9.25 15.15 -11.20
N ARG A 81 -8.16 15.32 -10.44
CA ARG A 81 -7.16 14.27 -10.26
C ARG A 81 -7.74 13.02 -9.60
N ALA A 82 -8.48 13.16 -8.51
CA ALA A 82 -9.10 12.02 -7.83
C ALA A 82 -10.10 11.29 -8.72
N GLN A 83 -10.87 12.02 -9.54
CA GLN A 83 -11.77 11.44 -10.53
C GLN A 83 -11.01 10.63 -11.60
N LYS A 84 -9.89 11.15 -12.09
CA LYS A 84 -9.01 10.41 -13.00
C LYS A 84 -8.48 9.13 -12.35
N GLU A 85 -7.98 9.22 -11.11
CA GLU A 85 -7.48 8.05 -10.37
C GLU A 85 -8.59 6.99 -10.17
N ALA A 86 -9.86 7.40 -9.97
CA ALA A 86 -10.99 6.47 -9.88
C ALA A 86 -11.21 5.67 -11.17
N LEU A 87 -11.06 6.31 -12.33
CA LEU A 87 -11.17 5.64 -13.63
C LEU A 87 -10.01 4.64 -13.83
N GLU A 88 -8.77 5.04 -13.51
CA GLU A 88 -7.60 4.16 -13.59
C GLU A 88 -7.74 2.92 -12.66
N ILE A 89 -8.32 3.09 -11.47
CA ILE A 89 -8.64 1.98 -10.56
C ILE A 89 -9.64 1.02 -11.21
N GLN A 90 -10.70 1.55 -11.83
CA GLN A 90 -11.73 0.73 -12.47
C GLN A 90 -11.16 -0.06 -13.66
N GLU A 91 -10.31 0.56 -14.48
CA GLU A 91 -9.63 -0.11 -15.58
C GLU A 91 -8.72 -1.26 -15.09
N GLN A 92 -7.93 -1.01 -14.04
CA GLN A 92 -7.07 -2.05 -13.44
C GLN A 92 -7.89 -3.18 -12.83
N TYR A 93 -9.01 -2.86 -12.17
CA TYR A 93 -9.92 -3.83 -11.59
C TYR A 93 -10.47 -4.78 -12.67
N GLN A 94 -11.00 -4.22 -13.76
CA GLN A 94 -11.50 -5.03 -14.88
C GLN A 94 -10.39 -5.86 -15.52
N SER A 95 -9.20 -5.28 -15.71
CA SER A 95 -8.05 -6.01 -16.24
C SER A 95 -7.68 -7.23 -15.40
N HIS A 96 -7.69 -7.10 -14.07
CA HIS A 96 -7.43 -8.22 -13.17
C HIS A 96 -8.51 -9.29 -13.22
N LEU A 97 -9.80 -8.91 -13.27
CA LEU A 97 -10.89 -9.87 -13.40
C LEU A 97 -10.80 -10.67 -14.71
N THR A 98 -10.57 -10.01 -15.84
CA THR A 98 -10.40 -10.70 -17.13
C THR A 98 -9.22 -11.67 -17.12
N ARG A 99 -8.11 -11.29 -16.47
CA ARG A 99 -6.94 -12.19 -16.33
C ARG A 99 -7.22 -13.36 -15.40
N ALA A 100 -7.97 -13.14 -14.31
CA ALA A 100 -8.41 -14.22 -13.43
C ALA A 100 -9.29 -15.23 -14.18
N GLU A 101 -10.28 -14.74 -14.92
CA GLU A 101 -11.16 -15.58 -15.76
C GLU A 101 -10.36 -16.39 -16.78
N THR A 102 -9.42 -15.75 -17.48
CA THR A 102 -8.54 -16.43 -18.45
C THR A 102 -7.70 -17.52 -17.77
N ALA A 103 -7.17 -17.26 -16.57
CA ALA A 103 -6.40 -18.23 -15.82
C ALA A 103 -7.26 -19.40 -15.34
N TRP A 104 -8.50 -19.14 -14.88
CA TRP A 104 -9.45 -20.20 -14.54
C TRP A 104 -9.78 -21.10 -15.73
N GLN A 105 -10.03 -20.53 -16.91
CA GLN A 105 -10.30 -21.30 -18.13
C GLN A 105 -9.14 -22.24 -18.48
N LYS A 106 -7.89 -21.77 -18.33
CA LYS A 106 -6.70 -22.61 -18.53
C LYS A 106 -6.60 -23.72 -17.49
N PHE A 107 -6.80 -23.40 -16.22
CA PHE A 107 -6.77 -24.39 -15.13
C PHE A 107 -7.81 -25.49 -15.35
N VAL A 108 -9.04 -25.14 -15.72
CA VAL A 108 -10.10 -26.10 -16.00
C VAL A 108 -9.71 -27.02 -17.18
N GLY A 109 -9.13 -26.46 -18.24
CA GLY A 109 -8.62 -27.25 -19.37
C GLY A 109 -7.54 -28.26 -18.98
N GLU A 110 -6.69 -27.92 -18.00
CA GLU A 110 -5.66 -28.81 -17.47
C GLU A 110 -6.23 -29.90 -16.56
N VAL A 111 -7.20 -29.57 -15.70
CA VAL A 111 -7.83 -30.53 -14.76
C VAL A 111 -8.54 -31.67 -15.49
N PHE A 112 -9.11 -31.41 -16.67
CA PHE A 112 -9.76 -32.46 -17.47
C PHE A 112 -8.79 -33.38 -18.23
N SER A 113 -7.47 -33.16 -18.13
CA SER A 113 -6.47 -33.84 -18.97
C SER A 113 -5.60 -34.89 -18.27
N ALA A 114 -5.50 -34.96 -16.93
CA ALA A 114 -4.87 -36.08 -16.19
C ALA A 114 -5.01 -35.95 -14.65
N ASP A 115 -4.86 -37.08 -13.94
CA ASP A 115 -4.65 -37.31 -12.49
C ASP A 115 -4.32 -36.10 -11.58
N PHE A 116 -5.31 -35.28 -11.20
CA PHE A 116 -5.13 -34.15 -10.25
C PHE A 116 -6.03 -34.23 -9.00
N PRO A 117 -5.79 -35.17 -8.06
CA PRO A 117 -6.55 -35.25 -6.81
C PRO A 117 -6.17 -34.18 -5.76
N ASP A 118 -5.00 -33.53 -5.86
CA ASP A 118 -4.47 -32.60 -4.84
C ASP A 118 -4.65 -31.10 -5.15
N SER A 119 -5.28 -30.73 -6.27
CA SER A 119 -5.46 -29.33 -6.68
C SER A 119 -6.44 -28.57 -5.77
N CYS A 120 -7.48 -29.26 -5.28
CA CYS A 120 -8.51 -28.63 -4.44
C CYS A 120 -7.97 -28.22 -3.05
N SER A 121 -7.18 -29.09 -2.41
CA SER A 121 -6.56 -28.80 -1.10
C SER A 121 -5.58 -27.63 -1.17
N VAL A 122 -4.82 -27.56 -2.28
CA VAL A 122 -3.89 -26.49 -2.61
C VAL A 122 -4.61 -25.14 -2.78
N LEU A 123 -5.71 -25.09 -3.52
CA LEU A 123 -6.47 -23.85 -3.74
C LEU A 123 -7.14 -23.37 -2.45
N VAL A 124 -7.65 -24.27 -1.61
CA VAL A 124 -8.19 -23.92 -0.29
C VAL A 124 -7.12 -23.28 0.60
N ALA A 125 -5.92 -23.85 0.64
CA ALA A 125 -4.81 -23.26 1.38
C ALA A 125 -4.43 -21.88 0.84
N GLU A 126 -4.46 -21.69 -0.48
CA GLU A 126 -4.15 -20.41 -1.10
C GLU A 126 -5.21 -19.34 -0.82
N HIS A 127 -6.49 -19.69 -0.84
CA HIS A 127 -7.57 -18.80 -0.39
C HIS A 127 -7.36 -18.33 1.06
N GLN A 128 -6.93 -19.22 1.96
CA GLN A 128 -6.62 -18.84 3.34
C GLN A 128 -5.42 -17.89 3.43
N ASN A 129 -4.41 -18.06 2.57
CA ASN A 129 -3.28 -17.14 2.47
C ASN A 129 -3.73 -15.77 1.98
N ILE A 130 -4.60 -15.71 0.97
CA ILE A 130 -5.19 -14.48 0.45
C ILE A 130 -6.03 -13.77 1.52
N ALA A 131 -6.84 -14.50 2.29
CA ALA A 131 -7.61 -13.90 3.39
C ALA A 131 -6.70 -13.23 4.44
N LYS A 132 -5.60 -13.90 4.82
CA LYS A 132 -4.59 -13.30 5.73
C LYS A 132 -3.89 -12.10 5.11
N PHE A 133 -3.62 -12.14 3.81
CA PHE A 133 -3.05 -11.06 3.04
C PHE A 133 -3.95 -9.82 3.05
N ILE A 134 -5.22 -9.97 2.66
CA ILE A 134 -6.20 -8.88 2.64
C ILE A 134 -6.37 -8.29 4.05
N ALA A 135 -6.56 -9.14 5.06
CA ALA A 135 -6.68 -8.68 6.45
C ALA A 135 -5.43 -7.93 6.96
N THR A 136 -4.25 -8.24 6.43
CA THR A 136 -3.00 -7.53 6.74
C THR A 136 -2.94 -6.17 6.05
N TRP A 137 -3.42 -6.07 4.81
CA TRP A 137 -3.31 -4.85 4.01
C TRP A 137 -4.38 -3.81 4.31
N LEU A 138 -5.63 -4.21 4.53
CA LEU A 138 -6.74 -3.29 4.83
C LEU A 138 -6.40 -2.23 5.89
N PRO A 139 -5.85 -2.59 7.07
CA PRO A 139 -5.51 -1.58 8.09
C PRO A 139 -4.22 -0.83 7.79
N ARG A 140 -3.28 -1.37 6.99
CA ARG A 140 -1.98 -0.71 6.70
C ARG A 140 -2.13 0.65 6.04
N TYR A 141 -3.22 0.87 5.34
CA TYR A 141 -3.51 2.11 4.65
C TYR A 141 -3.83 3.24 5.63
N PRO A 142 -4.89 3.16 6.44
CA PRO A 142 -5.15 4.20 7.43
C PRO A 142 -4.02 4.33 8.46
N ASN A 143 -3.32 3.24 8.81
CA ASN A 143 -2.18 3.30 9.75
C ASN A 143 -1.02 4.18 9.25
N ARG A 144 -0.82 4.23 7.93
CA ARG A 144 0.29 4.95 7.30
C ARG A 144 -0.15 6.25 6.63
N PHE A 145 -1.37 6.68 6.87
CA PHE A 145 -1.96 7.89 6.27
C PHE A 145 -1.07 9.13 6.45
N TYR A 146 -0.48 9.30 7.63
CA TYR A 146 0.39 10.45 7.95
C TYR A 146 1.81 10.36 7.36
N GLU A 147 2.21 9.19 6.90
CA GLU A 147 3.55 8.93 6.35
C GLU A 147 3.57 9.00 4.83
N PHE A 148 2.48 8.59 4.16
CA PHE A 148 2.41 8.46 2.71
C PHE A 148 1.09 8.99 2.13
N GLY A 149 1.05 9.18 0.80
CA GLY A 149 -0.19 9.51 0.10
C GLY A 149 -0.67 10.94 0.34
N ILE A 150 -1.96 11.10 0.62
CA ILE A 150 -2.65 12.41 0.61
C ILE A 150 -2.09 13.35 1.68
N TYR A 151 -1.75 12.85 2.87
CA TYR A 151 -1.27 13.72 3.94
C TYR A 151 0.01 14.49 3.58
N PRO A 152 1.14 13.83 3.24
CA PRO A 152 2.35 14.56 2.87
C PRO A 152 2.25 15.30 1.53
N THR A 153 1.36 14.89 0.62
CA THR A 153 1.29 15.50 -0.73
C THR A 153 0.33 16.68 -0.84
N PHE A 154 -0.74 16.69 -0.04
CA PHE A 154 -1.78 17.71 -0.03
C PHE A 154 -1.80 18.46 1.31
N PHE A 155 -2.12 17.78 2.42
CA PHE A 155 -2.33 18.45 3.71
C PHE A 155 -1.09 19.18 4.20
N ARG A 156 0.08 18.51 4.20
CA ARG A 156 1.33 19.13 4.63
C ARG A 156 1.67 20.36 3.80
N LYS A 157 1.46 20.31 2.49
CA LYS A 157 1.70 21.47 1.60
C LYS A 157 0.75 22.64 1.90
N GLN A 158 -0.52 22.35 2.18
CA GLN A 158 -1.47 23.39 2.56
C GLN A 158 -1.15 23.97 3.94
N GLN A 159 -0.69 23.14 4.89
CA GLN A 159 -0.25 23.58 6.21
C GLN A 159 0.99 24.48 6.11
N GLU A 160 1.99 24.12 5.30
CA GLU A 160 3.18 24.93 5.05
C GLU A 160 2.83 26.31 4.47
N LEU A 161 1.84 26.39 3.56
CA LEU A 161 1.36 27.67 3.01
C LEU A 161 0.66 28.51 4.08
N ALA A 162 -0.23 27.90 4.86
CA ALA A 162 -0.92 28.59 5.95
C ALA A 162 0.06 29.07 7.05
N GLU A 163 1.12 28.33 7.31
CA GLU A 163 2.19 28.72 8.23
C GLU A 163 2.97 29.94 7.73
N GLN A 164 3.28 30.00 6.44
CA GLN A 164 3.92 31.18 5.82
C GLN A 164 3.06 32.44 5.93
N GLU A 165 1.73 32.28 5.95
CA GLU A 165 0.75 33.35 6.13
C GLU A 165 0.45 33.67 7.61
N GLY A 166 1.02 32.92 8.56
CA GLY A 166 0.71 33.05 9.99
C GLY A 166 -0.73 32.65 10.35
N ASN A 167 -1.40 31.88 9.49
CA ASN A 167 -2.80 31.49 9.65
C ASN A 167 -2.94 30.19 10.45
N TYR A 168 -2.72 30.27 11.76
CA TYR A 168 -2.77 29.10 12.64
C TYR A 168 -4.15 28.43 12.72
N ALA A 169 -5.23 29.20 12.56
CA ALA A 169 -6.59 28.66 12.50
C ALA A 169 -6.77 27.71 11.31
N GLU A 170 -6.19 28.05 10.16
CA GLU A 170 -6.22 27.22 8.97
C GLU A 170 -5.36 25.96 9.13
N ILE A 171 -4.18 26.05 9.74
CA ILE A 171 -3.35 24.85 10.02
C ILE A 171 -4.12 23.86 10.91
N LEU A 172 -4.77 24.35 11.97
CA LEU A 172 -5.61 23.55 12.85
C LEU A 172 -6.80 22.92 12.13
N ARG A 173 -7.44 23.65 11.22
CA ARG A 173 -8.53 23.12 10.39
C ARG A 173 -8.03 22.01 9.46
N LEU A 174 -6.92 22.23 8.76
CA LEU A 174 -6.33 21.25 7.86
C LEU A 174 -5.93 19.96 8.59
N GLU A 175 -5.36 20.07 9.79
CA GLU A 175 -5.03 18.89 10.61
C GLU A 175 -6.30 18.17 11.10
N ALA A 176 -7.35 18.90 11.46
CA ALA A 176 -8.63 18.30 11.84
C ALA A 176 -9.27 17.55 10.68
N ASP A 177 -9.21 18.12 9.48
CA ASP A 177 -9.75 17.51 8.27
C ASP A 177 -8.93 16.27 7.85
N ALA A 178 -7.60 16.31 8.01
CA ALA A 178 -6.74 15.14 7.85
C ALA A 178 -7.11 14.01 8.82
N ALA A 179 -7.34 14.32 10.09
CA ALA A 179 -7.75 13.36 11.09
C ALA A 179 -9.14 12.74 10.77
N ASP A 180 -10.09 13.54 10.30
CA ASP A 180 -11.41 13.04 9.86
C ASP A 180 -11.31 12.14 8.62
N MET A 181 -10.45 12.48 7.65
CA MET A 181 -10.19 11.61 6.50
C MET A 181 -9.58 10.28 6.94
N CYS A 182 -8.63 10.29 7.89
CA CYS A 182 -8.06 9.07 8.46
C CYS A 182 -9.14 8.23 9.17
N ALA A 183 -10.02 8.85 9.96
CA ALA A 183 -11.16 8.16 10.58
C ALA A 183 -12.11 7.55 9.54
N ALA A 184 -12.41 8.28 8.46
CA ALA A 184 -13.22 7.77 7.36
C ALA A 184 -12.59 6.54 6.69
N GLN A 185 -11.26 6.52 6.53
CA GLN A 185 -10.55 5.36 6.00
C GLN A 185 -10.68 4.15 6.94
N TYR A 186 -10.52 4.30 8.25
CA TYR A 186 -10.79 3.19 9.19
C TYR A 186 -12.22 2.67 9.08
N GLN A 187 -13.20 3.58 8.94
CA GLN A 187 -14.61 3.22 8.81
C GLN A 187 -14.90 2.43 7.53
N GLN A 188 -14.37 2.88 6.39
CA GLN A 188 -14.74 2.35 5.08
C GLN A 188 -13.86 1.20 4.60
N ILE A 189 -12.67 1.01 5.19
CA ILE A 189 -11.71 -0.01 4.75
C ILE A 189 -11.70 -1.19 5.73
N PRO A 190 -11.00 -1.17 6.89
CA PRO A 190 -10.96 -2.33 7.77
C PRO A 190 -12.30 -2.63 8.47
N ILE A 191 -13.04 -1.61 8.95
CA ILE A 191 -14.30 -1.83 9.69
C ILE A 191 -15.40 -2.34 8.75
N ALA A 192 -15.59 -1.72 7.59
CA ALA A 192 -16.59 -2.17 6.60
C ALA A 192 -16.32 -3.60 6.08
N TYR A 193 -15.05 -4.04 6.09
CA TYR A 193 -14.68 -5.42 5.79
C TYR A 193 -14.99 -6.40 6.94
N GLY A 194 -15.29 -5.90 8.13
CA GLY A 194 -15.58 -6.71 9.32
C GLY A 194 -14.36 -6.98 10.22
N LEU A 195 -13.24 -6.27 10.02
CA LEU A 195 -12.10 -6.36 10.93
C LEU A 195 -12.43 -5.65 12.26
N ARG A 196 -12.35 -6.38 13.35
CA ARG A 196 -12.68 -5.89 14.71
C ARG A 196 -11.53 -5.10 15.33
N GLY A 197 -11.87 -4.17 16.21
CA GLY A 197 -10.88 -3.44 17.02
C GLY A 197 -10.29 -2.23 16.31
N TYR A 198 -10.83 -1.85 15.16
CA TYR A 198 -10.46 -0.64 14.43
C TYR A 198 -11.38 0.54 14.73
N GLU A 199 -12.53 0.31 15.36
CA GLU A 199 -13.47 1.33 15.83
C GLU A 199 -12.79 2.32 16.80
N LYS A 200 -11.96 1.80 17.71
CA LYS A 200 -11.17 2.63 18.64
C LYS A 200 -10.25 3.62 17.93
N HIS A 201 -9.70 3.26 16.76
CA HIS A 201 -8.83 4.13 15.98
C HIS A 201 -9.65 5.22 15.31
N ARG A 202 -10.73 4.83 14.60
CA ARG A 202 -11.70 5.77 14.02
C ARG A 202 -12.17 6.79 15.05
N ASP A 203 -12.57 6.33 16.23
CA ASP A 203 -13.13 7.19 17.27
C ASP A 203 -12.07 8.11 17.89
N ALA A 204 -10.84 7.63 18.10
CA ALA A 204 -9.73 8.47 18.53
C ALA A 204 -9.42 9.59 17.53
N TYR A 205 -9.39 9.28 16.22
CA TYR A 205 -9.19 10.28 15.18
C TYR A 205 -10.33 11.30 15.10
N ARG A 206 -11.59 10.87 15.24
CA ARG A 206 -12.75 11.78 15.30
C ARG A 206 -12.72 12.71 16.52
N GLN A 207 -12.36 12.17 17.69
CA GLN A 207 -12.20 12.96 18.91
C GLN A 207 -11.08 14.00 18.74
N TYR A 208 -9.98 13.60 18.13
CA TYR A 208 -8.87 14.49 17.83
C TYR A 208 -9.26 15.61 16.86
N ALA A 209 -9.93 15.30 15.74
CA ALA A 209 -10.45 16.29 14.81
C ALA A 209 -11.40 17.28 15.49
N THR A 210 -12.31 16.78 16.33
CA THR A 210 -13.25 17.61 17.10
C THR A 210 -12.52 18.54 18.07
N HIS A 211 -11.46 18.06 18.72
CA HIS A 211 -10.64 18.87 19.62
C HIS A 211 -9.95 20.00 18.86
N LEU A 212 -9.28 19.69 17.74
CA LEU A 212 -8.58 20.68 16.92
C LEU A 212 -9.49 21.79 16.40
N ARG A 213 -10.72 21.48 15.99
CA ARG A 213 -11.70 22.49 15.53
C ARG A 213 -12.13 23.48 16.62
N LYS A 214 -12.00 23.12 17.90
CA LYS A 214 -12.36 23.98 19.03
C LYS A 214 -11.22 24.92 19.46
N LEU A 215 -9.97 24.56 19.16
CA LEU A 215 -8.79 25.32 19.61
C LEU A 215 -8.72 26.76 19.06
N PRO A 216 -9.04 27.04 17.77
CA PRO A 216 -9.04 28.41 17.25
C PRO A 216 -10.02 29.35 17.96
N GLN A 217 -11.11 28.81 18.53
CA GLN A 217 -12.08 29.60 19.29
C GLN A 217 -11.54 30.00 20.67
N GLN A 218 -10.59 29.25 21.20
CA GLN A 218 -9.98 29.46 22.52
C GLN A 218 -8.73 30.33 22.43
N ASN A 219 -7.90 30.10 21.40
CA ASN A 219 -6.71 30.89 21.13
C ASN A 219 -6.37 30.87 19.62
N PRO A 220 -6.81 31.86 18.83
CA PRO A 220 -6.62 31.85 17.38
C PRO A 220 -5.16 32.11 16.95
N ASN A 221 -4.32 32.60 17.85
CA ASN A 221 -2.97 33.10 17.52
C ASN A 221 -1.85 32.17 17.98
N ALA A 222 -2.16 30.94 18.41
CA ALA A 222 -1.15 30.00 18.88
C ALA A 222 -1.37 28.60 18.29
N LEU A 223 -0.26 27.97 17.87
CA LEU A 223 -0.24 26.57 17.52
C LEU A 223 -0.01 25.73 18.79
N PRO A 224 -0.97 24.88 19.19
CA PRO A 224 -0.79 24.00 20.34
C PRO A 224 0.19 22.86 19.99
N PRO A 225 1.01 22.40 20.96
CA PRO A 225 1.99 21.32 20.74
C PRO A 225 1.33 19.97 20.38
N GLU A 226 0.03 19.84 20.59
CA GLU A 226 -0.74 18.64 20.28
C GLU A 226 -1.07 18.45 18.79
N ILE A 227 -0.73 19.41 17.91
CA ILE A 227 -1.09 19.35 16.47
C ILE A 227 -0.48 18.16 15.71
N ASP A 228 0.62 17.58 16.21
CA ASP A 228 1.23 16.38 15.64
C ASP A 228 0.69 15.07 16.25
N ARG A 229 -0.35 15.13 17.09
CA ARG A 229 -0.87 13.94 17.78
C ARG A 229 -1.51 12.94 16.81
N GLY A 230 -1.97 13.37 15.63
CA GLY A 230 -2.54 12.49 14.61
C GLY A 230 -1.64 11.31 14.24
N ARG A 231 -0.33 11.56 14.08
CA ARG A 231 0.65 10.50 13.81
C ARG A 231 0.78 9.50 14.96
N ARG A 232 0.66 9.98 16.21
CA ARG A 232 0.87 9.19 17.44
C ARG A 232 -0.34 8.33 17.84
N ILE A 233 -1.54 8.59 17.31
CA ILE A 233 -2.75 7.85 17.67
C ILE A 233 -2.60 6.37 17.30
N SER A 234 -2.20 6.07 16.07
CA SER A 234 -1.95 4.70 15.59
C SER A 234 -0.93 3.96 16.47
N ASP A 235 0.19 4.61 16.77
CA ASP A 235 1.25 4.04 17.61
C ASP A 235 0.77 3.74 19.03
N SER A 236 0.01 4.66 19.62
CA SER A 236 -0.50 4.56 20.99
C SER A 236 -1.54 3.45 21.18
N LEU A 237 -2.27 3.11 20.12
CA LEU A 237 -3.33 2.10 20.15
C LEU A 237 -2.82 0.68 19.86
N GLY A 238 -1.50 0.54 19.73
CA GLY A 238 -0.79 -0.74 19.78
C GLY A 238 -1.01 -1.59 18.54
N ILE A 239 -0.94 -0.99 17.34
CA ILE A 239 -0.92 -1.78 16.12
C ILE A 239 0.43 -2.48 16.00
N GLN A 240 0.58 -3.63 16.66
CA GLN A 240 1.71 -4.54 16.40
C GLN A 240 1.50 -5.28 15.07
N THR A 241 1.50 -4.54 13.96
CA THR A 241 1.73 -5.12 12.62
C THR A 241 3.21 -5.08 12.24
N VAL A 242 4.04 -4.35 12.99
CA VAL A 242 5.48 -4.29 12.77
C VAL A 242 6.14 -5.48 13.46
N PRO A 243 6.74 -6.41 12.70
CA PRO A 243 7.44 -7.55 13.27
C PRO A 243 8.62 -7.09 14.13
N SER A 244 8.95 -7.84 15.18
CA SER A 244 10.10 -7.51 16.02
C SER A 244 11.40 -7.45 15.21
N GLN A 245 12.32 -6.56 15.61
CA GLN A 245 13.61 -6.41 14.93
C GLN A 245 14.37 -7.74 14.81
N GLN A 246 14.29 -8.60 15.84
CA GLN A 246 14.88 -9.93 15.83
C GLN A 246 14.29 -10.81 14.72
N LYS A 247 12.96 -10.81 14.56
CA LYS A 247 12.29 -11.57 13.50
C LYS A 247 12.66 -11.04 12.12
N THR A 248 12.68 -9.71 11.96
CA THR A 248 13.12 -9.04 10.73
C THR A 248 14.56 -9.40 10.36
N ASN A 249 15.48 -9.37 11.33
CA ASN A 249 16.88 -9.75 11.12
C ASN A 249 17.02 -11.22 10.68
N THR A 250 16.24 -12.12 11.29
CA THR A 250 16.22 -13.55 10.93
C THR A 250 15.76 -13.74 9.48
N ILE A 251 14.68 -13.07 9.08
CA ILE A 251 14.15 -13.12 7.71
C ILE A 251 15.18 -12.59 6.70
N LEU A 252 15.86 -11.49 7.02
CA LEU A 252 16.92 -10.94 6.18
C LEU A 252 18.09 -11.91 6.03
N GLN A 253 18.49 -12.60 7.11
CA GLN A 253 19.55 -13.61 7.06
C GLN A 253 19.14 -14.78 6.17
N ILE A 254 17.93 -15.30 6.31
CA ILE A 254 17.40 -16.39 5.47
C ILE A 254 17.42 -15.96 4.00
N ALA A 255 16.85 -14.80 3.66
CA ALA A 255 16.80 -14.31 2.29
C ALA A 255 18.20 -14.14 1.68
N LYS A 256 19.15 -13.56 2.43
CA LYS A 256 20.55 -13.38 1.97
C LYS A 256 21.33 -14.68 1.88
N SER A 257 20.91 -15.72 2.59
CA SER A 257 21.59 -17.02 2.58
C SER A 257 21.24 -17.87 1.36
N ASP A 258 20.07 -17.64 0.74
CA ASP A 258 19.58 -18.36 -0.44
C ASP A 258 20.54 -18.21 -1.62
N THR A 259 20.85 -19.32 -2.28
CA THR A 259 21.83 -19.38 -3.38
C THR A 259 21.36 -18.62 -4.63
N ARG A 260 20.05 -18.59 -4.91
CA ARG A 260 19.48 -17.84 -6.05
C ARG A 260 19.58 -16.35 -5.81
N VAL A 261 19.28 -15.89 -4.58
CA VAL A 261 19.47 -14.49 -4.18
C VAL A 261 20.94 -14.10 -4.27
N LYS A 262 21.85 -14.91 -3.70
CA LYS A 262 23.30 -14.65 -3.78
C LYS A 262 23.74 -14.47 -5.23
N THR A 263 23.34 -15.40 -6.10
CA THR A 263 23.64 -15.37 -7.53
C THR A 263 23.11 -14.09 -8.19
N ALA A 264 21.87 -13.70 -7.92
CA ALA A 264 21.27 -12.48 -8.47
C ALA A 264 22.00 -11.20 -8.05
N LEU A 265 22.56 -11.20 -6.83
CA LEU A 265 23.24 -10.05 -6.23
C LEU A 265 24.75 -10.00 -6.49
N VAL A 266 25.34 -11.02 -7.13
CA VAL A 266 26.79 -11.04 -7.44
C VAL A 266 27.20 -9.78 -8.20
N GLY A 267 28.25 -9.12 -7.71
CA GLY A 267 28.82 -7.92 -8.34
C GLY A 267 27.95 -6.66 -8.23
N ARG A 268 26.83 -6.70 -7.49
CA ARG A 268 25.99 -5.52 -7.23
C ARG A 268 26.53 -4.76 -6.01
N ARG A 269 26.69 -3.44 -6.16
CA ARG A 269 27.07 -2.53 -5.06
C ARG A 269 25.84 -1.82 -4.50
N ALA A 270 25.94 -1.39 -3.24
CA ALA A 270 24.92 -0.63 -2.52
C ALA A 270 23.53 -1.28 -2.57
N VAL A 271 23.46 -2.59 -2.28
CA VAL A 271 22.21 -3.34 -2.23
C VAL A 271 21.55 -3.13 -0.88
N HIS A 272 20.31 -2.64 -0.92
CA HIS A 272 19.43 -2.53 0.24
C HIS A 272 18.39 -3.65 0.20
N ALA A 273 17.98 -4.13 1.38
CA ALA A 273 16.99 -5.20 1.53
C ALA A 273 15.84 -4.71 2.41
N TYR A 274 14.61 -4.87 1.91
CA TYR A 274 13.39 -4.36 2.54
C TYR A 274 12.44 -5.52 2.82
N PRO A 275 12.35 -5.98 4.08
CA PRO A 275 11.47 -7.08 4.46
C PRO A 275 10.08 -6.56 4.83
N THR A 276 9.05 -7.16 4.23
CA THR A 276 7.65 -6.82 4.48
C THR A 276 6.84 -8.08 4.71
N PHE A 277 6.19 -8.17 5.87
CA PHE A 277 5.30 -9.29 6.20
C PHE A 277 3.95 -9.15 5.49
N GLN A 278 3.30 -10.24 5.11
CA GLN A 278 2.07 -10.26 4.30
C GLN A 278 0.95 -11.06 4.96
N GLY A 279 1.02 -11.31 6.28
CA GLY A 279 0.03 -12.10 7.01
C GLY A 279 0.30 -13.61 7.00
N PHE A 280 0.89 -14.13 5.92
CA PHE A 280 1.24 -15.56 5.78
C PHE A 280 2.68 -15.79 5.28
N ALA A 281 3.26 -14.82 4.59
CA ALA A 281 4.62 -14.88 4.06
C ALA A 281 5.36 -13.55 4.30
N TRP A 282 6.67 -13.60 4.15
CA TRP A 282 7.55 -12.45 4.11
C TRP A 282 8.06 -12.24 2.69
N ILE A 283 8.04 -10.99 2.26
CA ILE A 283 8.62 -10.56 0.99
C ILE A 283 9.86 -9.74 1.32
N VAL A 284 11.01 -10.12 0.78
CA VAL A 284 12.27 -9.38 0.92
C VAL A 284 12.68 -8.84 -0.43
N SER A 285 12.49 -7.54 -0.62
CA SER A 285 12.86 -6.86 -1.86
C SER A 285 14.29 -6.36 -1.76
N PHE A 286 15.13 -6.76 -2.71
CA PHE A 286 16.49 -6.28 -2.88
C PHE A 286 16.54 -5.24 -3.98
N SER A 287 17.10 -4.06 -3.71
CA SER A 287 17.22 -2.98 -4.70
C SER A 287 18.54 -2.23 -4.53
N ASN A 288 18.97 -1.51 -5.56
CA ASN A 288 20.06 -0.55 -5.46
C ASN A 288 19.70 0.77 -6.14
N HIS A 289 20.36 1.85 -5.74
CA HIS A 289 20.07 3.20 -6.24
C HIS A 289 20.34 3.40 -7.75
N SER A 290 21.09 2.50 -8.39
CA SER A 290 21.59 2.68 -9.77
C SER A 290 21.00 1.73 -10.82
N ARG A 291 20.37 0.62 -10.44
CA ARG A 291 19.86 -0.41 -11.39
C ARG A 291 18.44 -0.88 -11.09
N GLY A 292 17.72 -0.22 -10.19
CA GLY A 292 16.34 -0.57 -9.85
C GLY A 292 16.24 -1.86 -9.06
N HIS A 293 15.03 -2.42 -8.99
CA HIS A 293 14.72 -3.67 -8.30
C HIS A 293 15.64 -4.81 -8.80
N LEU A 294 16.26 -5.57 -7.90
CA LEU A 294 17.28 -6.58 -8.22
C LEU A 294 16.80 -8.02 -8.05
N ALA A 295 16.04 -8.28 -6.98
CA ALA A 295 15.45 -9.58 -6.69
C ALA A 295 14.38 -9.44 -5.61
N THR A 296 13.43 -10.35 -5.57
CA THR A 296 12.46 -10.51 -4.48
C THR A 296 12.52 -11.94 -3.96
N ALA A 297 12.73 -12.13 -2.66
CA ALA A 297 12.60 -13.45 -2.03
C ALA A 297 11.26 -13.54 -1.28
N ILE A 298 10.55 -14.67 -1.43
CA ILE A 298 9.32 -14.97 -0.71
C ILE A 298 9.64 -16.07 0.31
N ILE A 299 9.38 -15.81 1.59
CA ILE A 299 9.67 -16.72 2.70
C ILE A 299 8.37 -17.04 3.43
N ASP A 300 8.05 -18.32 3.57
CA ASP A 300 6.87 -18.76 4.31
C ASP A 300 7.01 -18.39 5.80
N ALA A 301 5.99 -17.76 6.39
CA ALA A 301 6.12 -17.24 7.75
C ALA A 301 6.05 -18.32 8.83
N LYS A 302 5.53 -19.51 8.50
CA LYS A 302 5.39 -20.63 9.44
C LYS A 302 6.63 -21.53 9.44
N THR A 303 7.08 -21.91 8.25
CA THR A 303 8.16 -22.86 8.04
C THR A 303 9.53 -22.19 7.87
N MET A 304 9.55 -20.88 7.65
CA MET A 304 10.76 -20.08 7.42
C MET A 304 11.56 -20.53 6.19
N LYS A 305 10.94 -21.28 5.28
CA LYS A 305 11.54 -21.72 4.01
C LYS A 305 11.37 -20.65 2.94
N VAL A 306 12.39 -20.49 2.09
CA VAL A 306 12.30 -19.64 0.89
C VAL A 306 11.44 -20.37 -0.14
N LEU A 307 10.22 -19.87 -0.34
CA LEU A 307 9.26 -20.40 -1.30
C LEU A 307 9.68 -20.11 -2.73
N ASP A 308 10.19 -18.91 -2.98
CA ASP A 308 10.61 -18.48 -4.32
C ASP A 308 11.56 -17.27 -4.30
N VAL A 309 12.23 -17.05 -5.43
CA VAL A 309 13.06 -15.88 -5.71
C VAL A 309 12.76 -15.34 -7.10
N CYS A 310 12.02 -14.24 -7.18
CA CYS A 310 11.72 -13.55 -8.43
C CYS A 310 12.90 -12.63 -8.79
N ILE A 311 13.47 -12.80 -9.97
CA ILE A 311 14.55 -11.95 -10.49
C ILE A 311 14.00 -11.27 -11.75
N PRO A 312 13.94 -9.92 -11.79
CA PRO A 312 13.43 -9.21 -12.96
C PRO A 312 14.22 -9.63 -14.20
N SER A 313 13.50 -10.08 -15.23
CA SER A 313 14.10 -10.48 -16.49
C SER A 313 14.76 -9.26 -17.16
N LYS A 314 15.87 -9.48 -17.87
CA LYS A 314 16.64 -8.42 -18.55
C LYS A 314 15.90 -7.76 -19.74
N SER A 315 14.62 -8.04 -19.95
CA SER A 315 13.86 -7.64 -21.13
C SER A 315 12.71 -6.72 -20.74
N GLY A 316 12.90 -5.41 -20.94
CA GLY A 316 11.85 -4.40 -20.78
C GLY A 316 12.36 -3.00 -20.42
N LEU A 317 13.41 -2.52 -21.08
CA LEU A 317 13.65 -1.09 -21.31
C LEU A 317 13.61 -0.87 -22.82
#